data_AF-A0A317D363-F1
#
_entry.id   AF-A0A317D363-F1
#
_cell.length_a   1.000
_cell.length_b   1.000
_cell.length_c   1.000
_cell.angle_alpha   90.00
_cell.angle_beta   90.00
_cell.angle_gamma   90.00
#
_symmetry.space_group_name_H-M   'P 1'
#
loop_
_entity.id
_entity.type
_entity.pdbx_description
1 polymer ?
#
loop_
_entity_poly.entity_id
_entity_poly.type
_entity_poly.pdbx_seq_one_letter_code
_entity_poly.pdbx_strand_id
1 'polypeptide(L)'
;MGKPQQLDSVGEILAPAYAITDLSRLRALIEQARHLPFLPAELRDALAECLTGLMGDFRGREDRFVAYVLAVIAEISRDEVFDVGLFRRHYGPGRATPGQPLPALFEAVVETARRLRDVWRLEDALAGTGTSGILCGSTSYGPFYNVRSTSDLDVVIVIETAAAAAVVADRLGRLPGAAPASVELLRTRAGLFRDRYDDGRTILSHKIRLWTDQDDTMLVGAGLPGDYPLSLHLITDRVLGYALVESSPALERSTAGGVRTVRDYRDTRTARRDLPRTFAGRELPVLADLTKASSGWLRSTTACQFDDADCYCPGFLQTILLPLLDLRWDERGCRPRLRAFERKFRDRYLVERARSPHALLRPSFTHVRREVFAPHIIRSFDESR
;
A
#
# COMPACT_ATOMS: atom_id res chain seq x y z
N MET A 1 14.32 31.87 1.49
CA MET A 1 13.24 32.82 1.85
C MET A 1 11.97 32.00 1.94
N GLY A 2 11.50 31.54 3.09
CA GLY A 2 11.19 32.34 4.28
C GLY A 2 9.80 32.96 4.12
N LYS A 3 8.75 32.16 3.92
CA LYS A 3 7.40 32.65 4.19
C LYS A 3 7.28 32.77 5.72
N PRO A 4 6.86 33.92 6.27
CA PRO A 4 6.52 34.01 7.69
C PRO A 4 5.48 32.92 7.99
N GLN A 5 5.60 32.26 9.15
CA GLN A 5 4.62 31.29 9.64
C GLN A 5 3.24 31.94 9.59
N GLN A 6 2.47 31.60 8.57
CA GLN A 6 1.13 32.12 8.40
C GLN A 6 0.28 31.43 9.48
N LEU A 7 -0.02 32.18 10.54
CA LEU A 7 -0.97 31.77 11.56
C LEU A 7 -2.35 31.92 10.93
N ASP A 8 -2.84 30.87 10.30
CA ASP A 8 -4.22 30.85 9.81
C ASP A 8 -5.14 30.52 10.98
N SER A 9 -6.22 31.29 11.14
CA SER A 9 -7.23 30.94 12.14
C SER A 9 -7.93 29.64 11.73
N VAL A 10 -8.32 28.84 12.72
CA VAL A 10 -9.04 27.57 12.45
C VAL A 10 -10.33 27.83 11.64
N GLY A 11 -11.01 28.95 11.90
CA GLY A 11 -12.20 29.37 11.14
C GLY A 11 -11.91 29.66 9.66
N GLU A 12 -10.79 30.32 9.34
CA GLU A 12 -10.38 30.60 7.95
C GLU A 12 -10.05 29.32 7.17
N ILE A 13 -9.55 28.28 7.85
CA ILE A 13 -9.30 26.97 7.23
C ILE A 13 -10.61 26.21 7.02
N LEU A 14 -11.52 26.23 7.99
CA LEU A 14 -12.76 25.44 7.94
C LEU A 14 -13.83 26.03 7.02
N ALA A 15 -13.94 27.35 6.91
CA ALA A 15 -14.93 28.00 6.04
C ALA A 15 -14.88 27.51 4.57
N PRO A 16 -13.71 27.47 3.88
CA PRO A 16 -13.62 26.90 2.54
C PRO A 16 -13.78 25.38 2.53
N ALA A 17 -13.46 24.68 3.62
CA ALA A 17 -13.62 23.22 3.71
C ALA A 17 -15.10 22.81 3.66
N TYR A 18 -15.95 23.47 4.46
CA TYR A 18 -17.40 23.23 4.47
C TYR A 18 -18.08 23.60 3.14
N ALA A 19 -17.46 24.47 2.34
CA ALA A 19 -17.97 24.81 1.01
C ALA A 19 -17.74 23.71 -0.04
N ILE A 20 -16.78 22.80 0.20
CA ILE A 20 -16.41 21.78 -0.78
C ILE A 20 -16.72 20.34 -0.36
N THR A 21 -16.87 20.08 0.94
CA THR A 21 -17.15 18.73 1.45
C THR A 21 -17.89 18.78 2.79
N ASP A 22 -18.68 17.76 3.07
CA ASP A 22 -19.41 17.65 4.33
C ASP A 22 -18.52 17.01 5.42
N LEU A 23 -18.04 17.85 6.33
CA LEU A 23 -17.21 17.42 7.46
C LEU A 23 -18.02 17.03 8.72
N SER A 24 -19.36 17.08 8.67
CA SER A 24 -20.21 16.86 9.85
C SER A 24 -20.02 15.47 10.47
N ARG A 25 -19.93 14.42 9.64
CA ARG A 25 -19.66 13.04 10.09
C ARG A 25 -18.29 12.93 10.74
N LEU A 26 -17.24 13.48 10.12
CA LEU A 26 -15.89 13.48 10.67
C LEU A 26 -15.85 14.18 12.04
N ARG A 27 -16.45 15.37 12.12
CA ARG A 27 -16.55 16.15 13.36
C ARG A 27 -17.25 15.35 14.46
N ALA A 28 -18.40 14.75 14.17
CA ALA A 28 -19.15 13.96 15.14
C ALA A 28 -18.34 12.76 15.67
N LEU A 29 -17.60 12.07 14.78
CA LEU A 29 -16.77 10.93 15.16
C LEU A 29 -15.56 11.36 16.02
N ILE A 30 -14.90 12.48 15.68
CA ILE A 30 -13.79 13.02 16.47
C ILE A 30 -14.29 13.51 17.84
N GLU A 31 -15.45 14.15 17.89
CA GLU A 31 -16.05 14.59 19.15
C GLU A 31 -16.36 13.39 20.06
N GLN A 32 -16.93 12.32 19.51
CA GLN A 32 -17.13 11.06 20.24
C GLN A 32 -15.80 10.48 20.74
N ALA A 33 -14.75 10.49 19.90
CA ALA A 33 -13.44 9.95 20.24
C ALA A 33 -12.77 10.71 21.40
N ARG A 34 -12.97 12.03 21.48
CA ARG A 34 -12.38 12.87 22.53
C ARG A 34 -12.85 12.50 23.94
N HIS A 35 -14.10 12.06 24.08
CA HIS A 35 -14.68 11.71 25.38
C HIS A 35 -14.27 10.32 25.87
N LEU A 36 -13.49 9.57 25.09
CA LEU A 36 -13.13 8.19 25.40
C LEU A 36 -11.66 8.10 25.84
N PRO A 37 -11.36 7.37 26.93
CA PRO A 37 -9.98 7.19 27.40
C PRO A 37 -9.13 6.35 26.43
N PHE A 38 -9.77 5.54 25.59
CA PHE A 38 -9.17 4.79 24.50
C PHE A 38 -10.13 4.79 23.31
N LEU A 39 -9.59 4.83 22.08
CA LEU A 39 -10.40 4.80 20.87
C LEU A 39 -10.87 3.35 20.57
N PRO A 40 -12.18 3.04 20.64
CA PRO A 40 -12.69 1.70 20.30
C PRO A 40 -12.40 1.35 18.84
N ALA A 41 -12.31 0.05 18.54
CA ALA A 41 -11.98 -0.43 17.20
C ALA A 41 -13.03 0.00 16.17
N GLU A 42 -14.31 -0.02 16.54
CA GLU A 42 -15.45 0.38 15.74
C GLU A 42 -15.41 1.86 15.39
N LEU A 43 -15.09 2.72 16.38
CA LEU A 43 -14.99 4.16 16.15
C LEU A 43 -13.77 4.51 15.29
N ARG A 44 -12.64 3.81 15.50
CA ARG A 44 -11.45 3.95 14.64
C ARG A 44 -11.75 3.53 13.20
N ASP A 45 -12.47 2.44 13.00
CA ASP A 45 -12.87 1.99 11.67
C ASP A 45 -13.81 2.99 10.99
N ALA A 46 -14.83 3.48 11.72
CA ALA A 46 -15.73 4.51 11.21
C ALA A 46 -14.99 5.81 10.81
N LEU A 47 -13.98 6.21 11.60
CA LEU A 47 -13.09 7.33 11.25
C LEU A 47 -12.29 7.06 9.98
N ALA A 48 -11.64 5.89 9.87
CA ALA A 48 -10.85 5.53 8.70
C ALA A 48 -11.70 5.43 7.43
N GLU A 49 -12.90 4.86 7.53
CA GLU A 49 -13.88 4.80 6.43
C GLU A 49 -14.33 6.20 6.02
N CYS A 50 -14.67 7.06 6.99
CA CYS A 50 -15.05 8.46 6.74
C CYS A 50 -13.92 9.22 6.03
N LEU A 51 -12.68 9.12 6.51
CA LEU A 51 -11.52 9.79 5.94
C LEU A 51 -11.21 9.26 4.53
N THR A 52 -11.34 7.95 4.30
CA THR A 52 -11.17 7.34 2.98
C THR A 52 -12.18 7.90 1.97
N GLY A 53 -13.44 8.02 2.37
CA GLY A 53 -14.49 8.62 1.54
C GLY A 53 -14.19 10.08 1.21
N LEU A 54 -13.81 10.88 2.21
CA LEU A 54 -13.48 12.30 2.03
C LEU A 54 -12.25 12.50 1.12
N MET A 55 -11.22 11.67 1.25
CA MET A 55 -9.96 11.80 0.50
C MET A 55 -10.15 11.83 -1.03
N GLY A 56 -11.23 11.21 -1.54
CA GLY A 56 -11.56 11.22 -2.97
C GLY A 56 -11.69 12.63 -3.56
N ASP A 57 -12.21 13.59 -2.80
CA ASP A 57 -12.44 14.97 -3.23
C ASP A 57 -11.15 15.81 -3.29
N PHE A 58 -10.06 15.27 -2.75
CA PHE A 58 -8.79 15.97 -2.53
C PHE A 58 -7.66 15.45 -3.42
N ARG A 59 -7.97 14.84 -4.57
CA ARG A 59 -6.94 14.46 -5.54
C ARG A 59 -6.09 15.67 -5.95
N GLY A 60 -4.77 15.58 -5.76
CA GLY A 60 -3.79 16.66 -5.96
C GLY A 60 -3.83 17.80 -4.93
N ARG A 61 -4.57 17.65 -3.82
CA ARG A 61 -4.78 18.66 -2.77
C ARG A 61 -4.75 18.05 -1.36
N GLU A 62 -3.87 17.10 -1.14
CA GLU A 62 -3.75 16.31 0.10
C GLU A 62 -3.23 17.13 1.26
N ASP A 63 -2.42 18.14 0.97
CA ASP A 63 -2.04 19.18 1.91
C ASP A 63 -3.28 19.87 2.50
N ARG A 64 -4.25 20.23 1.65
CA ARG A 64 -5.53 20.81 2.10
C ARG A 64 -6.37 19.82 2.87
N PHE A 65 -6.42 18.56 2.45
CA PHE A 65 -7.11 17.50 3.18
C PHE A 65 -6.58 17.40 4.62
N VAL A 66 -5.26 17.31 4.78
CA VAL A 66 -4.61 17.27 6.10
C VAL A 66 -4.92 18.52 6.92
N ALA A 67 -4.83 19.70 6.31
CA ALA A 67 -5.14 20.97 6.98
C ALA A 67 -6.58 20.99 7.49
N TYR A 68 -7.55 20.53 6.69
CA TYR A 68 -8.97 20.52 7.07
C TYR A 68 -9.27 19.52 8.17
N VAL A 69 -8.72 18.30 8.09
CA VAL A 69 -8.87 17.31 9.17
C VAL A 69 -8.26 17.84 10.48
N LEU A 70 -7.08 18.45 10.42
CA LEU A 70 -6.46 19.02 11.62
C LEU A 70 -7.22 20.24 12.14
N ALA A 71 -7.80 21.07 11.28
CA ALA A 71 -8.65 22.17 11.69
C ALA A 71 -9.91 21.68 12.43
N VAL A 72 -10.51 20.56 12.02
CA VAL A 72 -11.61 19.92 12.77
C VAL A 72 -11.14 19.45 14.16
N ILE A 73 -9.96 18.83 14.24
CA ILE A 73 -9.37 18.39 15.53
C ILE A 73 -9.08 19.61 16.44
N ALA A 74 -8.55 20.69 15.86
CA ALA A 74 -8.22 21.93 16.54
C ALA A 74 -9.48 22.62 17.09
N GLU A 75 -10.51 22.76 16.25
CA GLU A 75 -11.80 23.33 16.62
C GLU A 75 -12.42 22.56 17.80
N ILE A 76 -12.42 21.23 17.73
CA ILE A 76 -12.92 20.37 18.81
C ILE A 76 -12.07 20.58 20.07
N SER A 77 -10.76 20.66 19.95
CA SER A 77 -9.83 20.92 21.07
C SER A 77 -9.93 22.35 21.63
N ARG A 78 -10.67 23.25 20.98
CA ARG A 78 -10.77 24.70 21.27
C ARG A 78 -9.45 25.45 21.06
N ASP A 79 -8.63 24.98 20.13
CA ASP A 79 -7.49 25.74 19.63
C ASP A 79 -7.99 26.77 18.60
N GLU A 80 -7.60 28.04 18.75
CA GLU A 80 -8.04 29.12 17.85
C GLU A 80 -7.11 29.29 16.63
N VAL A 81 -5.86 28.84 16.77
CA VAL A 81 -4.78 29.10 15.81
C VAL A 81 -4.17 27.79 15.35
N PHE A 82 -4.02 27.67 14.03
CA PHE A 82 -3.26 26.59 13.43
C PHE A 82 -1.78 26.97 13.33
N ASP A 83 -0.92 26.30 14.09
CA ASP A 83 0.52 26.53 14.07
C ASP A 83 1.34 25.22 14.04
N VAL A 84 2.65 25.36 13.87
CA VAL A 84 3.60 24.23 13.90
C VAL A 84 3.58 23.50 15.25
N GLY A 85 3.30 24.21 16.35
CA GLY A 85 3.19 23.64 17.68
C GLY A 85 2.03 22.66 17.76
N LEU A 86 0.84 23.06 17.29
CA LEU A 86 -0.36 22.23 17.19
C LEU A 86 -0.11 21.02 16.31
N PHE A 87 0.50 21.22 15.12
CA PHE A 87 0.87 20.12 14.24
C PHE A 87 1.74 19.09 14.98
N ARG A 88 2.80 19.53 15.67
CA ARG A 88 3.70 18.65 16.44
C ARG A 88 3.02 17.99 17.65
N ARG A 89 2.05 18.67 18.30
CA ARG A 89 1.30 18.09 19.43
C ARG A 89 0.47 16.89 18.98
N HIS A 90 -0.15 16.97 17.80
CA HIS A 90 -0.97 15.88 17.26
C HIS A 90 -0.16 14.86 16.47
N TYR A 91 0.92 15.28 15.80
CA TYR A 91 1.80 14.41 15.03
C TYR A 91 2.79 13.78 16.00
N GLY A 92 2.47 12.59 16.48
CA GLY A 92 3.42 11.78 17.23
C GLY A 92 4.41 11.12 16.26
N PRO A 93 5.68 11.58 16.13
CA PRO A 93 6.68 10.74 15.51
C PRO A 93 6.86 9.50 16.38
N GLY A 94 6.83 8.33 15.75
CA GLY A 94 6.84 7.05 16.43
C GLY A 94 7.89 6.93 17.54
N ARG A 95 7.43 6.92 18.78
CA ARG A 95 7.73 5.74 19.58
C ARG A 95 6.60 4.80 19.27
N ALA A 96 6.88 3.72 18.56
CA ALA A 96 6.10 2.51 18.74
C ALA A 96 6.15 2.24 20.25
N THR A 97 5.15 2.73 20.99
CA THR A 97 5.01 2.40 22.40
C THR A 97 4.92 0.88 22.40
N PRO A 98 5.86 0.15 23.04
CA PRO A 98 5.76 -1.30 23.10
C PRO A 98 4.36 -1.66 23.62
N GLY A 99 3.54 -2.31 22.79
CA GLY A 99 2.15 -2.60 23.11
C GLY A 99 1.07 -1.72 22.46
N GLN A 100 1.40 -0.70 21.67
CA GLN A 100 0.42 0.02 20.82
C GLN A 100 0.48 -0.48 19.35
N PRO A 101 -0.47 -1.36 18.95
CA PRO A 101 -0.45 -2.01 17.64
C PRO A 101 -0.90 -1.10 16.49
N LEU A 102 -1.35 0.14 16.75
CA LEU A 102 -1.86 1.06 15.72
C LEU A 102 -1.39 2.52 15.92
N PRO A 103 -1.23 3.32 14.84
CA PRO A 103 -0.83 4.73 14.89
C PRO A 103 -1.87 5.63 15.55
N ALA A 104 -1.46 6.84 15.93
CA ALA A 104 -2.40 7.90 16.28
C ALA A 104 -3.21 8.33 15.05
N LEU A 105 -4.45 8.80 15.24
CA LEU A 105 -5.32 9.23 14.14
C LEU A 105 -4.63 10.23 13.22
N PHE A 106 -3.96 11.24 13.81
CA PHE A 106 -3.32 12.28 13.02
C PHE A 106 -2.07 11.78 12.29
N GLU A 107 -1.28 10.88 12.88
CA GLU A 107 -0.20 10.19 12.17
C GLU A 107 -0.77 9.44 10.96
N ALA A 108 -1.84 8.66 11.14
CA ALA A 108 -2.45 7.92 10.05
C ALA A 108 -3.00 8.83 8.94
N VAL A 109 -3.57 9.99 9.28
CA VAL A 109 -4.03 11.04 8.35
C VAL A 109 -2.88 11.59 7.52
N VAL A 110 -1.86 12.13 8.18
CA VAL A 110 -0.71 12.76 7.51
C VAL A 110 0.02 11.72 6.66
N GLU A 111 0.31 10.55 7.22
CA GLU A 111 1.14 9.55 6.56
C GLU A 111 0.43 8.88 5.38
N THR A 112 -0.89 8.65 5.47
CA THR A 112 -1.67 8.19 4.32
C THR A 112 -1.70 9.26 3.23
N ALA A 113 -2.02 10.51 3.58
CA ALA A 113 -2.10 11.61 2.62
C ALA A 113 -0.76 11.84 1.88
N ARG A 114 0.36 11.81 2.60
CA ARG A 114 1.71 11.92 2.02
C ARG A 114 2.01 10.82 1.01
N ARG A 115 1.61 9.57 1.31
CA ARG A 115 1.83 8.41 0.44
C ARG A 115 0.94 8.45 -0.79
N LEU A 116 -0.32 8.86 -0.65
CA LEU A 116 -1.23 9.06 -1.77
C LEU A 116 -0.74 10.16 -2.74
N ARG A 117 -0.18 11.24 -2.20
CA ARG A 117 0.49 12.28 -2.98
C ARG A 117 1.64 11.77 -3.81
N ASP A 118 2.49 10.98 -3.19
CA ASP A 118 3.66 10.47 -3.88
C ASP A 118 3.29 9.34 -4.86
N VAL A 119 2.14 8.67 -4.68
CA VAL A 119 1.52 7.81 -5.70
C VAL A 119 1.05 8.60 -6.92
N TRP A 120 0.40 9.76 -6.75
CA TRP A 120 -0.03 10.58 -7.90
C TRP A 120 1.16 11.21 -8.63
N ARG A 121 2.19 11.64 -7.89
CA ARG A 121 3.45 12.09 -8.52
C ARG A 121 4.17 10.97 -9.26
N LEU A 122 4.07 9.73 -8.76
CA LEU A 122 4.60 8.55 -9.42
C LEU A 122 3.82 8.25 -10.72
N GLU A 123 2.49 8.32 -10.68
CA GLU A 123 1.64 8.23 -11.87
C GLU A 123 2.02 9.30 -12.91
N ASP A 124 2.12 10.56 -12.51
CA ASP A 124 2.51 11.68 -13.39
C ASP A 124 3.91 11.48 -14.00
N ALA A 125 4.88 11.02 -13.20
CA ALA A 125 6.23 10.75 -13.67
C ALA A 125 6.28 9.61 -14.71
N LEU A 126 5.37 8.65 -14.59
CA LEU A 126 5.28 7.47 -15.46
C LEU A 126 4.23 7.61 -16.56
N ALA A 127 3.50 8.72 -16.65
CA ALA A 127 2.49 8.94 -17.67
C ALA A 127 3.07 8.79 -19.09
N GLY A 128 2.36 8.04 -19.94
CA GLY A 128 2.75 7.81 -21.33
C GLY A 128 3.94 6.86 -21.52
N THR A 129 4.35 6.14 -20.46
CA THR A 129 5.38 5.08 -20.56
C THR A 129 4.80 3.73 -20.94
N GLY A 130 3.48 3.62 -21.08
CA GLY A 130 2.79 2.36 -21.29
C GLY A 130 2.89 1.47 -20.05
N THR A 131 2.78 2.01 -18.84
CA THR A 131 2.82 1.23 -17.58
C THR A 131 1.48 1.26 -16.85
N SER A 132 1.22 0.26 -16.01
CA SER A 132 0.10 0.30 -15.06
C SER A 132 0.63 0.25 -13.63
N GLY A 133 -0.05 0.94 -12.71
CA GLY A 133 0.36 1.01 -11.30
C GLY A 133 -0.72 0.48 -10.38
N ILE A 134 -0.35 -0.46 -9.52
CA ILE A 134 -1.23 -1.03 -8.49
C ILE A 134 -0.67 -0.64 -7.13
N LEU A 135 -1.46 0.10 -6.35
CA LEU A 135 -1.13 0.44 -4.98
C LEU A 135 -1.30 -0.80 -4.11
N CYS A 136 -0.33 -1.05 -3.24
CA CYS A 136 -0.27 -2.23 -2.40
C CYS A 136 0.03 -1.84 -0.95
N GLY A 137 0.14 -2.84 -0.07
CA GLY A 137 0.59 -2.62 1.29
C GLY A 137 -0.39 -1.80 2.13
N SER A 138 0.13 -1.23 3.23
CA SER A 138 -0.68 -0.53 4.24
C SER A 138 -1.53 0.62 3.66
N THR A 139 -1.01 1.32 2.66
CA THR A 139 -1.74 2.44 2.02
C THR A 139 -2.94 1.94 1.20
N SER A 140 -2.91 0.71 0.70
CA SER A 140 -4.05 0.09 0.01
C SER A 140 -5.05 -0.53 1.01
N TYR A 141 -4.60 -1.33 1.97
CA TYR A 141 -5.51 -2.14 2.81
C TYR A 141 -5.87 -1.55 4.18
N GLY A 142 -5.29 -0.40 4.54
CA GLY A 142 -5.60 0.30 5.78
C GLY A 142 -5.33 1.80 5.75
N PRO A 143 -5.71 2.53 4.67
CA PRO A 143 -5.59 3.98 4.64
C PRO A 143 -6.26 4.59 5.87
N PHE A 144 -5.60 5.56 6.50
CA PHE A 144 -6.08 6.25 7.70
C PHE A 144 -6.30 5.36 8.95
N TYR A 145 -5.87 4.09 8.90
CA TYR A 145 -6.05 3.13 9.99
C TYR A 145 -4.73 2.61 10.55
N ASN A 146 -3.83 2.14 9.68
CA ASN A 146 -2.58 1.47 10.08
C ASN A 146 -1.31 2.08 9.48
N VAL A 147 -1.44 3.09 8.62
CA VAL A 147 -0.31 3.77 7.97
C VAL A 147 0.42 4.62 9.00
N ARG A 148 1.75 4.47 9.07
CA ARG A 148 2.59 5.11 10.07
C ARG A 148 3.74 5.86 9.42
N SER A 149 4.45 6.64 10.22
CA SER A 149 5.71 7.30 9.84
C SER A 149 6.76 6.31 9.33
N THR A 150 6.76 5.09 9.87
CA THR A 150 7.65 4.01 9.46
C THR A 150 7.11 3.13 8.32
N SER A 151 5.90 3.40 7.80
CA SER A 151 5.33 2.62 6.70
C SER A 151 6.03 2.97 5.39
N ASP A 152 6.40 1.93 4.65
CA ASP A 152 6.79 2.00 3.25
C ASP A 152 5.57 2.37 2.38
N LEU A 153 5.82 2.92 1.19
CA LEU A 153 4.85 2.99 0.09
C LEU A 153 5.11 1.83 -0.86
N ASP A 154 4.19 0.87 -0.94
CA ASP A 154 4.33 -0.32 -1.78
C ASP A 154 3.56 -0.16 -3.10
N VAL A 155 4.24 -0.27 -4.24
CA VAL A 155 3.62 -0.16 -5.57
C VAL A 155 4.13 -1.27 -6.49
N VAL A 156 3.20 -1.96 -7.13
CA VAL A 156 3.50 -2.86 -8.26
C VAL A 156 3.35 -2.07 -9.57
N ILE A 157 4.41 -2.06 -10.38
CA ILE A 157 4.40 -1.44 -11.70
C ILE A 157 4.43 -2.55 -12.75
N VAL A 158 3.39 -2.61 -13.56
CA VAL A 158 3.29 -3.55 -14.68
C VAL A 158 3.94 -2.93 -15.91
N ILE A 159 4.93 -3.62 -16.44
CA ILE A 159 5.71 -3.22 -17.62
C ILE A 159 5.55 -4.25 -18.74
N GLU A 160 5.75 -3.83 -19.98
CA GLU A 160 5.61 -4.74 -21.13
C GLU A 160 6.70 -5.81 -21.17
N THR A 161 7.95 -5.37 -21.07
CA THR A 161 9.16 -6.22 -21.12
C THR A 161 10.15 -5.77 -20.06
N ALA A 162 11.14 -6.61 -19.73
CA ALA A 162 12.22 -6.20 -18.82
C ALA A 162 13.03 -4.99 -19.32
N ALA A 163 13.06 -4.72 -20.64
CA ALA A 163 13.72 -3.54 -21.18
C ALA A 163 13.04 -2.23 -20.74
N ALA A 164 11.72 -2.24 -20.52
CA ALA A 164 10.99 -1.07 -20.03
C ALA A 164 11.34 -0.70 -18.58
N ALA A 165 12.00 -1.58 -17.81
CA ALA A 165 12.47 -1.25 -16.46
C ALA A 165 13.48 -0.09 -16.46
N ALA A 166 14.31 0.03 -17.51
CA ALA A 166 15.24 1.16 -17.65
C ALA A 166 14.51 2.48 -17.88
N VAL A 167 13.44 2.47 -18.69
CA VAL A 167 12.59 3.64 -18.92
C VAL A 167 11.92 4.08 -17.62
N VAL A 168 11.41 3.14 -16.82
CA VAL A 168 10.86 3.42 -15.49
C VAL A 168 11.93 4.07 -14.60
N ALA A 169 13.15 3.51 -14.53
CA ALA A 169 14.24 4.10 -13.74
C ALA A 169 14.58 5.54 -14.16
N ASP A 170 14.64 5.82 -15.46
CA ASP A 170 14.94 7.15 -15.98
C ASP A 170 13.84 8.18 -15.63
N ARG A 171 12.58 7.77 -15.68
CA ARG A 171 11.44 8.62 -15.28
C ARG A 171 11.43 8.90 -13.79
N LEU A 172 11.75 7.90 -12.98
CA LEU A 172 11.87 8.05 -11.52
C LEU A 172 13.00 8.99 -11.10
N GLY A 173 14.01 9.20 -11.95
CA GLY A 173 15.02 10.24 -11.73
C GLY A 173 14.48 11.67 -11.72
N ARG A 174 13.22 11.88 -12.16
CA ARG A 174 12.51 13.16 -12.13
C ARG A 174 11.45 13.22 -11.05
N LEU A 175 11.24 12.14 -10.29
CA LEU A 175 10.25 12.09 -9.23
C LEU A 175 10.69 13.01 -8.08
N PRO A 176 9.86 14.00 -7.67
CA PRO A 176 10.20 14.88 -6.55
C PRO A 176 10.52 14.08 -5.27
N GLY A 177 11.58 14.48 -4.57
CA GLY A 177 12.04 13.82 -3.36
C GLY A 177 12.78 12.49 -3.56
N ALA A 178 12.85 11.91 -4.76
CA ALA A 178 13.58 10.66 -4.96
C ALA A 178 15.10 10.83 -4.80
N ALA A 179 15.71 9.98 -3.97
CA ALA A 179 17.15 9.98 -3.74
C ALA A 179 17.91 9.56 -5.02
N PRO A 180 18.82 10.39 -5.56
CA PRO A 180 19.54 10.09 -6.80
C PRO A 180 20.31 8.76 -6.74
N ALA A 181 20.92 8.44 -5.59
CA ALA A 181 21.66 7.20 -5.40
C ALA A 181 20.78 5.95 -5.50
N SER A 182 19.55 6.00 -4.98
CA SER A 182 18.58 4.90 -5.12
C SER A 182 18.19 4.71 -6.58
N VAL A 183 17.90 5.80 -7.30
CA VAL A 183 17.52 5.74 -8.71
C VAL A 183 18.66 5.19 -9.58
N GLU A 184 19.91 5.59 -9.32
CA GLU A 184 21.06 5.06 -10.07
C GLU A 184 21.26 3.56 -9.83
N LEU A 185 21.08 3.10 -8.59
CA LEU A 185 21.09 1.67 -8.31
C LEU A 185 19.96 0.94 -9.03
N LEU A 186 18.75 1.52 -9.11
CA LEU A 186 17.66 0.96 -9.89
C LEU A 186 18.01 0.87 -11.38
N ARG A 187 18.62 1.91 -11.96
CA ARG A 187 19.07 1.92 -13.37
C ARG A 187 20.06 0.80 -13.65
N THR A 188 21.08 0.64 -12.80
CA THR A 188 22.05 -0.45 -12.88
C THR A 188 21.37 -1.82 -12.82
N ARG A 189 20.44 -2.00 -11.87
CA ARG A 189 19.72 -3.26 -11.67
C ARG A 189 18.72 -3.55 -12.81
N ALA A 190 18.12 -2.52 -13.42
CA ALA A 190 17.24 -2.67 -14.58
C ALA A 190 18.00 -3.24 -15.80
N GLY A 191 19.25 -2.80 -16.02
CA GLY A 191 20.12 -3.38 -17.04
C GLY A 191 20.38 -4.87 -16.78
N LEU A 192 20.78 -5.23 -15.55
CA LEU A 192 21.01 -6.63 -15.16
C LEU A 192 19.74 -7.48 -15.24
N PHE A 193 18.59 -6.91 -14.89
CA PHE A 193 17.31 -7.58 -14.99
C PHE A 193 17.01 -7.98 -16.43
N ARG A 194 17.09 -7.02 -17.37
CA ARG A 194 16.91 -7.27 -18.80
C ARG A 194 17.91 -8.29 -19.35
N ASP A 195 19.18 -8.14 -19.03
CA ASP A 195 20.25 -8.88 -19.73
C ASP A 195 20.49 -10.29 -19.16
N ARG A 196 20.12 -10.53 -17.89
CA ARG A 196 20.55 -11.75 -17.18
C ARG A 196 19.47 -12.44 -16.36
N TYR A 197 18.48 -11.70 -15.85
CA TYR A 197 17.55 -12.25 -14.85
C TYR A 197 16.11 -12.36 -15.34
N ASP A 198 15.73 -11.75 -16.45
CA ASP A 198 14.41 -11.97 -17.05
C ASP A 198 14.32 -13.35 -17.71
N ASP A 199 13.72 -14.29 -17.00
CA ASP A 199 13.35 -15.63 -17.49
C ASP A 199 11.85 -15.75 -17.79
N GLY A 200 11.13 -14.62 -17.85
CA GLY A 200 9.67 -14.58 -17.98
C GLY A 200 8.92 -15.02 -16.71
N ARG A 201 9.62 -15.26 -15.60
CA ARG A 201 9.08 -15.60 -14.27
C ARG A 201 9.80 -14.85 -13.14
N THR A 202 10.52 -13.78 -13.47
CA THR A 202 11.28 -12.98 -12.51
C THR A 202 10.70 -11.57 -12.39
N ILE A 203 10.59 -11.09 -11.15
CA ILE A 203 10.23 -9.71 -10.81
C ILE A 203 11.49 -8.93 -10.39
N LEU A 204 11.49 -7.62 -10.61
CA LEU A 204 12.52 -6.72 -10.11
C LEU A 204 11.93 -5.87 -8.97
N SER A 205 12.35 -6.17 -7.74
CA SER A 205 11.96 -5.38 -6.56
C SER A 205 13.09 -4.43 -6.12
N HIS A 206 12.76 -3.18 -5.84
CA HIS A 206 13.73 -2.14 -5.48
C HIS A 206 13.13 -1.12 -4.53
N LYS A 207 13.93 -0.63 -3.56
CA LYS A 207 13.52 0.46 -2.68
C LYS A 207 14.15 1.79 -3.06
N ILE A 208 13.33 2.80 -3.33
CA ILE A 208 13.76 4.18 -3.51
C ILE A 208 13.54 4.95 -2.20
N ARG A 209 14.55 5.63 -1.69
CA ARG A 209 14.36 6.56 -0.58
C ARG A 209 13.74 7.86 -1.09
N LEU A 210 12.65 8.30 -0.48
CA LEU A 210 12.03 9.59 -0.75
C LEU A 210 12.40 10.59 0.35
N TRP A 211 12.44 11.88 0.01
CA TRP A 211 12.59 13.03 0.91
C TRP A 211 13.82 12.97 1.84
N THR A 212 14.91 12.37 1.36
CA THR A 212 16.18 12.28 2.12
C THR A 212 17.05 13.52 1.88
N ASP A 213 17.14 13.96 0.62
CA ASP A 213 17.98 15.10 0.21
C ASP A 213 17.17 16.40 0.02
N GLN A 214 15.85 16.35 0.23
CA GLN A 214 14.91 17.46 0.02
C GLN A 214 13.85 17.46 1.12
N ASP A 215 13.42 18.65 1.54
CA ASP A 215 12.33 18.80 2.50
C ASP A 215 11.00 18.28 1.91
N ASP A 216 10.26 17.49 2.69
CA ASP A 216 8.89 17.14 2.35
C ASP A 216 7.99 18.39 2.51
N THR A 217 7.36 18.81 1.41
CA THR A 217 6.49 20.00 1.38
C THR A 217 5.31 19.94 2.36
N MET A 218 4.87 18.76 2.80
CA MET A 218 3.80 18.61 3.80
C MET A 218 4.31 18.68 5.24
N LEU A 219 5.62 18.54 5.46
CA LEU A 219 6.24 18.59 6.78
C LEU A 219 7.20 19.78 6.94
N VAL A 220 7.37 20.59 5.89
CA VAL A 220 8.25 21.75 5.89
C VAL A 220 7.89 22.71 7.01
N GLY A 221 8.90 23.19 7.74
CA GLY A 221 8.70 24.06 8.91
C GLY A 221 8.29 23.32 10.19
N ALA A 222 7.79 22.08 10.10
CA ALA A 222 7.48 21.27 11.28
C ALA A 222 8.73 20.59 11.88
N GLY A 223 9.88 20.61 11.19
CA GLY A 223 11.13 20.00 11.69
C GLY A 223 11.00 18.50 11.96
N LEU A 224 10.12 17.83 11.21
CA LEU A 224 9.88 16.39 11.29
C LEU A 224 10.56 15.70 10.11
N PRO A 225 11.09 14.48 10.28
CA PRO A 225 11.71 13.75 9.19
C PRO A 225 10.69 13.42 8.10
N GLY A 226 11.02 13.76 6.87
CA GLY A 226 10.23 13.42 5.69
C GLY A 226 10.56 12.06 5.09
N ASP A 227 11.66 11.43 5.48
CA ASP A 227 12.21 10.32 4.74
C ASP A 227 11.46 9.00 4.94
N TYR A 228 11.09 8.34 3.85
CA TYR A 228 10.50 7.00 3.87
C TYR A 228 10.80 6.25 2.57
N PRO A 229 10.69 4.91 2.53
CA PRO A 229 10.97 4.15 1.33
C PRO A 229 9.72 3.96 0.46
N LEU A 230 9.91 4.11 -0.86
CA LEU A 230 9.03 3.63 -1.91
C LEU A 230 9.52 2.24 -2.36
N SER A 231 8.77 1.19 -2.02
CA SER A 231 9.00 -0.19 -2.44
C SER A 231 8.34 -0.44 -3.79
N LEU A 232 9.15 -0.54 -4.84
CA LEU A 232 8.71 -0.82 -6.21
C LEU A 232 8.86 -2.30 -6.53
N HIS A 233 7.84 -2.86 -7.18
CA HIS A 233 7.85 -4.20 -7.76
C HIS A 233 7.57 -4.11 -9.25
N LEU A 234 8.61 -4.16 -10.08
CA LEU A 234 8.46 -4.15 -11.53
C LEU A 234 8.16 -5.58 -12.00
N ILE A 235 6.99 -5.77 -12.62
CA ILE A 235 6.53 -7.07 -13.11
C ILE A 235 6.19 -6.97 -14.59
N THR A 236 6.64 -7.94 -15.40
CA THR A 236 6.24 -7.98 -16.80
C THR A 236 4.80 -8.50 -16.93
N ASP A 237 4.12 -8.17 -18.03
CA ASP A 237 2.78 -8.70 -18.32
C ASP A 237 2.70 -10.23 -18.24
N ARG A 238 3.76 -10.90 -18.70
CA ARG A 238 3.88 -12.36 -18.64
C ARG A 238 3.91 -12.87 -17.20
N VAL A 239 4.71 -12.21 -16.35
CA VAL A 239 4.82 -12.59 -14.93
C VAL A 239 3.52 -12.32 -14.19
N LEU A 240 2.85 -11.19 -14.46
CA LEU A 240 1.54 -10.89 -13.91
C LEU A 240 0.54 -12.00 -14.27
N GLY A 241 0.45 -12.38 -15.54
CA GLY A 241 -0.50 -13.41 -15.97
C GLY A 241 -0.20 -14.80 -15.41
N TYR A 242 1.08 -15.13 -15.28
CA TYR A 242 1.52 -16.35 -14.59
C TYR A 242 1.09 -16.36 -13.12
N ALA A 243 1.28 -15.24 -12.42
CA ALA A 243 0.94 -15.07 -11.01
C ALA A 243 -0.56 -15.04 -10.77
N LEU A 244 -1.35 -14.41 -11.64
CA LEU A 244 -2.82 -14.38 -11.57
C LEU A 244 -3.48 -15.68 -12.07
N VAL A 245 -2.68 -16.68 -12.46
CA VAL A 245 -3.16 -17.97 -12.96
C VAL A 245 -4.11 -17.79 -14.15
N GLU A 246 -3.76 -16.90 -15.08
CA GLU A 246 -4.62 -16.55 -16.23
C GLU A 246 -4.90 -17.73 -17.15
N SER A 247 -3.90 -18.62 -17.28
CA SER A 247 -3.98 -19.85 -18.06
C SER A 247 -5.08 -20.82 -17.61
N SER A 248 -5.63 -20.64 -16.40
CA SER A 248 -6.55 -21.59 -15.78
C SER A 248 -7.89 -20.90 -15.52
N PRO A 249 -9.03 -21.53 -15.86
CA PRO A 249 -10.34 -20.91 -15.70
C PRO A 249 -10.72 -20.74 -14.22
N ALA A 250 -10.24 -21.64 -13.35
CA ALA A 250 -10.48 -21.64 -11.91
C ALA A 250 -9.17 -21.88 -11.13
N LEU A 251 -9.18 -21.57 -9.83
CA LEU A 251 -8.08 -21.87 -8.92
C LEU A 251 -8.23 -23.29 -8.37
N GLU A 252 -7.89 -24.28 -9.17
CA GLU A 252 -7.91 -25.69 -8.78
C GLU A 252 -6.53 -26.33 -8.99
N ARG A 253 -6.11 -27.24 -8.12
CA ARG A 253 -4.81 -27.92 -8.24
C ARG A 253 -4.63 -28.61 -9.60
N SER A 254 -5.71 -29.17 -10.16
CA SER A 254 -5.73 -29.86 -11.46
C SER A 254 -5.42 -28.95 -12.65
N THR A 255 -5.81 -27.67 -12.59
CA THR A 255 -5.69 -26.72 -13.71
C THR A 255 -4.62 -25.66 -13.49
N ALA A 256 -4.41 -25.24 -12.24
CA ALA A 256 -3.40 -24.25 -11.86
C ALA A 256 -2.02 -24.89 -11.59
N GLY A 257 -1.99 -26.19 -11.31
CA GLY A 257 -0.82 -26.91 -10.81
C GLY A 257 -0.71 -26.84 -9.28
N GLY A 258 0.09 -27.73 -8.68
CA GLY A 258 0.25 -27.81 -7.23
C GLY A 258 0.95 -26.60 -6.59
N VAL A 259 1.99 -26.09 -7.24
CA VAL A 259 2.78 -24.94 -6.78
C VAL A 259 3.24 -24.11 -7.98
N ARG A 260 3.17 -22.78 -7.86
CA ARG A 260 3.78 -21.83 -8.80
C ARG A 260 4.78 -20.96 -8.05
N THR A 261 5.99 -20.85 -8.58
CA THR A 261 7.05 -20.01 -8.03
C THR A 261 7.49 -18.96 -9.04
N VAL A 262 7.86 -17.80 -8.52
CA VAL A 262 8.51 -16.71 -9.27
C VAL A 262 9.82 -16.37 -8.58
N ARG A 263 10.78 -15.82 -9.32
CA ARG A 263 12.00 -15.27 -8.72
C ARG A 263 11.80 -13.78 -8.47
N ASP A 264 12.34 -13.29 -7.38
CA ASP A 264 12.32 -11.89 -6.99
C ASP A 264 13.77 -11.40 -6.89
N TYR A 265 14.15 -10.55 -7.84
CA TYR A 265 15.44 -9.88 -7.84
C TYR A 265 15.36 -8.64 -6.95
N ARG A 266 16.01 -8.70 -5.78
CA ARG A 266 15.95 -7.69 -4.71
C ARG A 266 17.30 -7.00 -4.50
N ASP A 267 17.29 -5.77 -4.02
CA ASP A 267 18.49 -5.04 -3.57
C ASP A 267 19.03 -5.59 -2.25
N THR A 268 18.13 -6.03 -1.38
CA THR A 268 18.40 -6.37 0.01
C THR A 268 18.17 -7.86 0.27
N ARG A 269 19.02 -8.42 1.14
CA ARG A 269 18.88 -9.80 1.61
C ARG A 269 17.64 -9.90 2.49
N THR A 270 16.64 -10.66 2.03
CA THR A 270 15.44 -10.96 2.82
C THR A 270 15.41 -12.45 3.15
N ALA A 271 15.89 -12.80 4.35
CA ALA A 271 15.92 -14.19 4.83
C ALA A 271 14.57 -14.65 5.45
N ARG A 272 13.59 -13.75 5.54
CA ARG A 272 12.26 -14.07 6.09
C ARG A 272 11.60 -15.13 5.22
N ARG A 273 10.99 -16.15 5.83
CA ARG A 273 10.20 -17.17 5.14
C ARG A 273 8.91 -16.58 4.58
N ASP A 274 8.48 -17.07 3.42
CA ASP A 274 7.10 -16.89 3.00
C ASP A 274 6.23 -17.85 3.79
N LEU A 275 5.11 -17.35 4.32
CA LEU A 275 4.18 -18.14 5.11
C LEU A 275 2.81 -18.18 4.42
N PRO A 276 2.66 -18.84 3.25
CA PRO A 276 1.35 -19.05 2.66
C PRO A 276 0.34 -19.64 3.61
N ARG A 277 -0.88 -19.10 3.55
CA ARG A 277 -1.98 -19.49 4.40
C ARG A 277 -3.16 -19.93 3.53
N THR A 278 -3.77 -21.05 3.89
CA THR A 278 -5.08 -21.42 3.34
C THR A 278 -6.15 -20.46 3.85
N PHE A 279 -7.36 -20.52 3.29
CA PHE A 279 -8.50 -19.79 3.87
C PHE A 279 -8.85 -20.26 5.30
N ALA A 280 -8.47 -21.47 5.69
CA ALA A 280 -8.61 -21.92 7.07
C ALA A 280 -7.52 -21.38 8.01
N GLY A 281 -6.58 -20.58 7.49
CA GLY A 281 -5.45 -20.05 8.25
C GLY A 281 -4.30 -21.05 8.46
N ARG A 282 -4.32 -22.22 7.80
CA ARG A 282 -3.21 -23.19 7.89
C ARG A 282 -1.98 -22.62 7.22
N GLU A 283 -0.89 -22.49 7.96
CA GLU A 283 0.39 -22.04 7.43
C GLU A 283 1.13 -23.17 6.72
N LEU A 284 1.68 -22.87 5.55
CA LEU A 284 2.47 -23.78 4.74
C LEU A 284 3.80 -23.09 4.44
N PRO A 285 4.75 -23.13 5.39
CA PRO A 285 6.01 -22.42 5.25
C PRO A 285 6.79 -22.92 4.03
N VAL A 286 7.14 -22.00 3.14
CA VAL A 286 8.02 -22.30 2.02
C VAL A 286 9.38 -21.71 2.32
N LEU A 287 10.41 -22.56 2.31
CA LEU A 287 11.78 -22.09 2.42
C LEU A 287 12.11 -21.31 1.14
N ALA A 288 12.34 -20.01 1.31
CA ALA A 288 12.80 -19.18 0.23
C ALA A 288 14.24 -19.59 -0.11
N ASP A 289 14.48 -20.03 -1.34
CA ASP A 289 15.82 -20.18 -1.87
C ASP A 289 16.38 -18.79 -2.18
N LEU A 290 17.55 -18.48 -1.62
CA LEU A 290 18.16 -17.16 -1.71
C LEU A 290 19.58 -17.30 -2.27
N THR A 291 19.79 -16.74 -3.45
CA THR A 291 21.08 -16.75 -4.15
C THR A 291 21.62 -15.33 -4.27
N LYS A 292 22.91 -15.12 -3.99
CA LYS A 292 23.55 -13.82 -4.22
C LYS A 292 23.58 -13.53 -5.72
N ALA A 293 23.20 -12.32 -6.11
CA ALA A 293 23.17 -11.88 -7.50
C ALA A 293 24.10 -10.66 -7.68
N SER A 294 24.41 -10.32 -8.93
CA SER A 294 25.08 -9.05 -9.24
C SER A 294 24.19 -7.91 -8.74
N SER A 295 24.73 -7.00 -7.94
CA SER A 295 24.00 -5.85 -7.38
C SER A 295 22.70 -6.20 -6.63
N GLY A 296 22.66 -7.36 -5.94
CA GLY A 296 21.50 -7.74 -5.14
C GLY A 296 21.41 -9.23 -4.80
N TRP A 297 20.18 -9.73 -4.74
CA TRP A 297 19.84 -11.10 -4.38
C TRP A 297 18.68 -11.61 -5.23
N LEU A 298 18.74 -12.88 -5.63
CA LEU A 298 17.60 -13.58 -6.20
C LEU A 298 16.94 -14.41 -5.10
N ARG A 299 15.63 -14.23 -4.95
CA ARG A 299 14.82 -14.97 -3.98
C ARG A 299 13.73 -15.74 -4.71
N SER A 300 13.63 -17.05 -4.51
CA SER A 300 12.46 -17.81 -4.95
C SER A 300 11.29 -17.51 -4.00
N THR A 301 10.14 -17.14 -4.56
CA THR A 301 8.92 -16.85 -3.80
C THR A 301 7.71 -17.55 -4.42
N THR A 302 6.76 -17.94 -3.58
CA THR A 302 5.54 -18.60 -4.04
C THR A 302 4.61 -17.56 -4.66
N ALA A 303 4.11 -17.83 -5.86
CA ALA A 303 3.01 -17.08 -6.48
C ALA A 303 1.66 -17.62 -6.00
N CYS A 304 1.50 -18.95 -5.98
CA CYS A 304 0.38 -19.66 -5.34
C CYS A 304 0.75 -21.12 -5.09
N GLN A 305 0.02 -21.78 -4.19
CA GLN A 305 0.15 -23.23 -3.97
C GLN A 305 -1.16 -23.85 -3.46
N PHE A 306 -1.24 -25.17 -3.54
CA PHE A 306 -2.33 -25.97 -2.97
C PHE A 306 -1.77 -26.98 -1.98
N ASP A 307 -2.38 -27.09 -0.81
CA ASP A 307 -2.02 -28.11 0.16
C ASP A 307 -2.52 -29.51 -0.25
N ASP A 308 -2.22 -30.51 0.57
CA ASP A 308 -2.55 -31.91 0.31
C ASP A 308 -4.06 -32.17 0.28
N ALA A 309 -4.86 -31.31 0.92
CA ALA A 309 -6.31 -31.38 0.91
C ALA A 309 -6.94 -30.60 -0.26
N ASP A 310 -6.13 -30.15 -1.24
CA ASP A 310 -6.55 -29.21 -2.26
C ASP A 310 -7.20 -27.99 -1.60
N CYS A 311 -6.50 -27.29 -0.71
CA CYS A 311 -6.86 -25.95 -0.26
C CYS A 311 -5.90 -24.90 -0.84
N TYR A 312 -6.46 -23.81 -1.35
CA TYR A 312 -5.74 -22.76 -2.05
C TYR A 312 -5.00 -21.86 -1.09
N CYS A 313 -3.75 -21.57 -1.41
CA CYS A 313 -2.88 -20.67 -0.66
C CYS A 313 -2.33 -19.60 -1.60
N PRO A 314 -2.80 -18.34 -1.51
CA PRO A 314 -2.19 -17.27 -2.27
C PRO A 314 -0.73 -17.09 -1.84
N GLY A 315 0.17 -16.89 -2.80
CA GLY A 315 1.58 -16.62 -2.55
C GLY A 315 1.85 -15.14 -2.26
N PHE A 316 3.13 -14.77 -2.15
CA PHE A 316 3.59 -13.40 -1.86
C PHE A 316 3.06 -12.40 -2.88
N LEU A 317 3.27 -12.68 -4.17
CA LEU A 317 2.92 -11.73 -5.23
C LEU A 317 1.41 -11.48 -5.30
N GLN A 318 0.58 -12.51 -5.17
CA GLN A 318 -0.87 -12.35 -5.11
C GLN A 318 -1.33 -11.64 -3.83
N THR A 319 -0.67 -11.95 -2.71
CA THR A 319 -0.99 -11.33 -1.42
C THR A 319 -0.70 -9.83 -1.40
N ILE A 320 0.35 -9.38 -2.09
CA ILE A 320 0.65 -7.94 -2.22
C ILE A 320 -0.48 -7.20 -2.94
N LEU A 321 -1.10 -7.83 -3.92
CA LEU A 321 -2.18 -7.23 -4.73
C LEU A 321 -3.54 -7.24 -3.99
N LEU A 322 -3.76 -8.20 -3.10
CA LEU A 322 -4.98 -8.36 -2.33
C LEU A 322 -4.95 -7.47 -1.06
N PRO A 323 -6.11 -7.05 -0.51
CA PRO A 323 -7.47 -7.46 -0.86
C PRO A 323 -8.17 -6.63 -1.94
N LEU A 324 -7.75 -5.39 -2.20
CA LEU A 324 -8.53 -4.43 -3.01
C LEU A 324 -8.17 -4.39 -4.50
N LEU A 325 -7.00 -4.90 -4.91
CA LEU A 325 -6.50 -4.76 -6.28
C LEU A 325 -6.53 -3.27 -6.73
N ASP A 326 -5.99 -2.38 -5.90
CA ASP A 326 -6.11 -0.92 -6.00
C ASP A 326 -5.30 -0.36 -7.19
N LEU A 327 -5.86 -0.52 -8.39
CA LEU A 327 -5.29 -0.05 -9.65
C LEU A 327 -5.44 1.46 -9.78
N ARG A 328 -4.30 2.17 -9.75
CA ARG A 328 -4.21 3.63 -9.77
C ARG A 328 -4.24 4.20 -11.18
N TRP A 329 -3.42 3.64 -12.07
CA TRP A 329 -3.43 3.96 -13.50
C TRP A 329 -3.27 2.68 -14.32
N ASP A 330 -3.81 2.68 -15.54
CA ASP A 330 -3.92 1.46 -16.33
C ASP A 330 -3.64 1.59 -17.83
N GLU A 331 -2.39 1.79 -18.22
CA GLU A 331 -2.00 1.82 -19.64
C GLU A 331 -1.75 0.42 -20.24
N ARG A 332 -1.61 -0.63 -19.41
CA ARG A 332 -1.45 -2.05 -19.83
C ARG A 332 -2.75 -2.86 -19.87
N GLY A 333 -3.89 -2.27 -19.51
CA GLY A 333 -5.15 -3.03 -19.45
C GLY A 333 -5.13 -4.14 -18.39
N CYS A 334 -4.58 -3.85 -17.22
CA CYS A 334 -4.55 -4.75 -16.06
C CYS A 334 -5.94 -4.94 -15.45
N ARG A 335 -6.86 -3.96 -15.58
CA ARG A 335 -8.16 -4.01 -14.90
C ARG A 335 -8.97 -5.28 -15.20
N PRO A 336 -9.16 -5.74 -16.45
CA PRO A 336 -9.90 -6.96 -16.73
C PRO A 336 -9.23 -8.21 -16.15
N ARG A 337 -7.90 -8.25 -16.15
CA ARG A 337 -7.07 -9.35 -15.65
C ARG A 337 -7.19 -9.49 -14.13
N LEU A 338 -7.07 -8.37 -13.42
CA LEU A 338 -7.26 -8.28 -11.98
C LEU A 338 -8.69 -8.67 -11.58
N ARG A 339 -9.71 -8.16 -12.28
CA ARG A 339 -11.12 -8.54 -12.06
C ARG A 339 -11.39 -10.03 -12.32
N ALA A 340 -10.75 -10.61 -13.32
CA ALA A 340 -10.87 -12.05 -13.58
C ALA A 340 -10.26 -12.86 -12.44
N PHE A 341 -9.09 -12.46 -11.94
CA PHE A 341 -8.47 -13.10 -10.77
C PHE A 341 -9.31 -12.96 -9.50
N GLU A 342 -9.86 -11.77 -9.23
CA GLU A 342 -10.76 -11.50 -8.10
C GLU A 342 -11.94 -12.48 -8.08
N ARG A 343 -12.58 -12.68 -9.25
CA ARG A 343 -13.67 -13.66 -9.39
C ARG A 343 -13.21 -15.08 -9.09
N LYS A 344 -12.08 -15.53 -9.67
CA LYS A 344 -11.56 -16.88 -9.39
C LYS A 344 -11.23 -17.09 -7.91
N PHE A 345 -10.65 -16.08 -7.27
CA PHE A 345 -10.31 -16.10 -5.85
C PHE A 345 -11.56 -16.23 -4.99
N ARG A 346 -12.60 -15.45 -5.32
CA ARG A 346 -13.90 -15.50 -4.65
C ARG A 346 -14.60 -16.84 -4.85
N ASP A 347 -14.70 -17.33 -6.09
CA ASP A 347 -15.32 -18.61 -6.41
C ASP A 347 -14.64 -19.75 -5.64
N ARG A 348 -13.30 -19.70 -5.59
CA ARG A 348 -12.52 -20.67 -4.84
C ARG A 348 -12.79 -20.61 -3.33
N TYR A 349 -12.89 -19.42 -2.76
CA TYR A 349 -13.28 -19.23 -1.36
C TYR A 349 -14.66 -19.83 -1.06
N LEU A 350 -15.65 -19.60 -1.93
CA LEU A 350 -17.00 -20.14 -1.77
C LEU A 350 -17.03 -21.68 -1.85
N VAL A 351 -16.27 -22.27 -2.77
CA VAL A 351 -16.13 -23.73 -2.89
C VAL A 351 -15.52 -24.33 -1.62
N GLU A 352 -14.43 -23.76 -1.10
CA GLU A 352 -13.81 -24.26 0.14
C GLU A 352 -14.75 -24.10 1.34
N ARG A 353 -15.49 -22.99 1.42
CA ARG A 353 -16.46 -22.73 2.49
C ARG A 353 -17.59 -23.75 2.48
N ALA A 354 -18.08 -24.12 1.30
CA ALA A 354 -19.09 -25.17 1.17
C ALA A 354 -18.55 -26.55 1.57
N ARG A 355 -17.27 -26.85 1.29
CA ARG A 355 -16.61 -28.11 1.68
C ARG A 355 -16.32 -28.21 3.19
N SER A 356 -16.21 -27.08 3.89
CA SER A 356 -15.85 -27.03 5.31
C SER A 356 -16.76 -26.05 6.07
N PRO A 357 -18.06 -26.35 6.21
CA PRO A 357 -19.05 -25.41 6.76
C PRO A 357 -18.82 -25.06 8.23
N HIS A 358 -18.09 -25.93 8.96
CA HIS A 358 -17.74 -25.72 10.36
C HIS A 358 -16.38 -25.03 10.55
N ALA A 359 -15.60 -24.85 9.48
CA ALA A 359 -14.36 -24.10 9.53
C ALA A 359 -14.65 -22.60 9.38
N LEU A 360 -14.07 -21.78 10.24
CA LEU A 360 -14.06 -20.33 10.07
C LEU A 360 -13.11 -19.95 8.93
N LEU A 361 -13.54 -20.17 7.69
CA LEU A 361 -12.75 -19.82 6.53
C LEU A 361 -12.75 -18.30 6.34
N ARG A 362 -11.54 -17.74 6.34
CA ARG A 362 -11.27 -16.32 6.11
C ARG A 362 -10.13 -16.19 5.10
N PRO A 363 -10.26 -15.31 4.11
CA PRO A 363 -9.15 -14.88 3.26
C PRO A 363 -7.93 -14.54 4.14
N SER A 364 -6.91 -15.38 4.04
CA SER A 364 -5.71 -15.32 4.88
C SER A 364 -4.52 -15.14 3.96
N PHE A 365 -3.66 -14.18 4.32
CA PHE A 365 -2.64 -13.66 3.42
C PHE A 365 -1.24 -13.97 3.98
N THR A 366 -0.33 -14.35 3.09
CA THR A 366 1.05 -14.80 3.42
C THR A 366 1.85 -13.84 4.30
N HIS A 367 1.66 -12.54 4.10
CA HIS A 367 2.48 -11.48 4.71
C HIS A 367 1.69 -10.42 5.46
N VAL A 368 0.37 -10.46 5.35
CA VAL A 368 -0.52 -9.48 5.96
C VAL A 368 -1.46 -10.22 6.90
N ARG A 369 -1.29 -9.99 8.20
CA ARG A 369 -2.25 -10.52 9.19
C ARG A 369 -3.57 -9.80 8.94
N ARG A 370 -4.68 -10.52 8.87
CA ARG A 370 -6.02 -9.90 8.73
C ARG A 370 -6.27 -8.80 9.77
N GLU A 371 -5.66 -8.93 10.95
CA GLU A 371 -5.64 -7.94 12.04
C GLU A 371 -5.11 -6.56 11.64
N VAL A 372 -4.30 -6.45 10.57
CA VAL A 372 -3.81 -5.15 10.12
C VAL A 372 -4.72 -4.50 9.08
N PHE A 373 -5.70 -5.21 8.50
CA PHE A 373 -6.66 -4.58 7.60
C PHE A 373 -7.62 -3.69 8.39
N ALA A 374 -8.00 -2.57 7.78
CA ALA A 374 -9.09 -1.80 8.33
C ALA A 374 -10.40 -2.63 8.26
N PRO A 375 -11.25 -2.64 9.30
CA PRO A 375 -12.44 -3.49 9.31
C PRO A 375 -13.41 -3.23 8.15
N HIS A 376 -13.53 -2.01 7.62
CA HIS A 376 -14.30 -1.74 6.40
C HIS A 376 -13.74 -2.41 5.14
N ILE A 377 -12.42 -2.59 5.04
CA ILE A 377 -11.78 -3.36 3.95
C ILE A 377 -12.08 -4.86 4.10
N ILE A 378 -12.10 -5.34 5.34
CA ILE A 378 -12.54 -6.71 5.63
C ILE A 378 -14.01 -6.89 5.22
N ARG A 379 -14.89 -5.96 5.60
CA ARG A 379 -16.31 -5.98 5.24
C ARG A 379 -16.47 -5.95 3.73
N SER A 380 -15.84 -5.03 3.01
CA SER A 380 -15.94 -4.99 1.54
C SER A 380 -15.51 -6.30 0.91
N PHE A 381 -14.47 -6.93 1.46
CA PHE A 381 -14.00 -8.23 0.98
C PHE A 381 -14.97 -9.39 1.29
N ASP A 382 -15.55 -9.42 2.50
CA ASP A 382 -16.46 -10.47 2.95
C ASP A 382 -17.90 -10.30 2.41
N GLU A 383 -18.33 -9.05 2.17
CA GLU A 383 -19.69 -8.64 1.78
C GLU A 383 -19.87 -8.45 0.27
N SER A 384 -18.79 -8.48 -0.53
CA SER A 384 -18.87 -8.53 -2.00
C SER A 384 -19.65 -9.77 -2.45
N ARG A 385 -20.98 -9.66 -2.43
CA ARG A 385 -21.99 -10.61 -2.89
C ARG A 385 -22.29 -10.38 -4.35
#